data_AF-A0A6P5TNE8-F1
#
_entry.id   AF-A0A6P5TNE8-F1
#
_cell.length_a   1.000
_cell.length_b   1.000
_cell.length_c   1.000
_cell.angle_alpha   90.00
_cell.angle_beta   90.00
_cell.angle_gamma   90.00
#
_symmetry.space_group_name_H-M   'P 1'
#
loop_
_entity.id
_entity.type
_entity.pdbx_description
1 polymer ?
#
loop_
_entity_poly.entity_id
_entity_poly.type
_entity_poly.pdbx_seq_one_letter_code
_entity_poly.pdbx_strand_id
1 'polypeptide(L)' 'MADWGPVVIAVVLFVLLSPGLLFQLPGRGRVVEFGSMHTSGISILVHTIIFFGLLTIFLIAVGVHIYTG' A
#
# COMPACT_ATOMS: atom_id res chain seq x y z
N MET A 1 20.66 11.58 13.62
CA MET A 1 19.74 11.74 12.49
C MET A 1 19.10 10.40 12.19
N ALA A 2 17.83 10.22 12.51
CA ALA A 2 17.09 9.01 12.16
C ALA A 2 16.83 9.00 10.64
N ASP A 3 16.80 7.82 10.03
CA ASP A 3 16.43 7.65 8.63
C ASP A 3 14.91 7.58 8.49
N TRP A 4 14.33 8.60 7.86
CA TRP A 4 12.90 8.74 7.59
C TRP A 4 12.49 8.20 6.23
N GLY A 5 13.44 7.75 5.40
CA GLY A 5 13.17 7.18 4.07
C GLY A 5 12.12 6.05 4.14
N PRO A 6 12.31 5.05 5.01
CA PRO A 6 11.32 4.00 5.24
C PRO A 6 9.92 4.52 5.61
N VAL A 7 9.86 5.52 6.49
CA VAL A 7 8.62 6.06 7.03
C VAL A 7 7.83 6.80 5.95
N VAL A 8 8.49 7.69 5.21
CA VAL A 8 7.84 8.49 4.15
C VAL A 8 7.33 7.60 3.02
N ILE A 9 8.14 6.62 2.58
CA ILE A 9 7.75 5.68 1.53
C ILE A 9 6.54 4.84 1.97
N ALA A 10 6.56 4.33 3.21
CA ALA A 10 5.45 3.57 3.75
C ALA A 10 4.15 4.37 3.75
N VAL A 11 4.20 5.64 4.18
CA VAL A 11 3.02 6.51 4.24
C VAL A 11 2.46 6.79 2.84
N VAL A 12 3.30 7.11 1.86
CA VAL A 12 2.86 7.38 0.48
C VAL A 12 2.22 6.14 -0.14
N LEU A 13 2.87 4.98 -0.02
CA LEU A 13 2.33 3.72 -0.54
C LEU A 13 1.02 3.35 0.15
N PHE A 14 0.91 3.60 1.46
CA PHE A 14 -0.30 3.30 2.22
C PHE A 14 -1.47 4.15 1.76
N VAL A 15 -1.27 5.46 1.55
CA VAL A 15 -2.32 6.36 1.04
C VAL A 15 -2.73 5.96 -0.39
N LEU A 16 -1.78 5.62 -1.26
CA LEU A 16 -2.05 5.20 -2.64
C LEU A 16 -2.84 3.88 -2.72
N LEU A 17 -2.54 2.94 -1.83
CA LEU A 17 -3.10 1.59 -1.87
C LEU A 17 -4.29 1.39 -0.91
N SER A 18 -4.62 2.37 -0.05
CA SER A 18 -5.57 2.22 1.05
C SER A 18 -6.90 1.56 0.64
N PRO A 19 -7.23 0.39 1.23
CA PRO A 19 -8.44 -0.36 0.91
C PRO A 19 -9.64 0.34 1.53
N GLY A 20 -10.38 1.09 0.72
CA GLY A 20 -11.55 1.86 1.16
C GLY A 20 -11.75 3.18 0.41
N LEU A 21 -10.71 3.76 -0.19
CA LEU A 21 -10.79 5.04 -0.91
C LEU A 21 -10.70 4.91 -2.44
N LEU A 22 -9.99 3.91 -3.00
CA LEU A 22 -9.72 3.84 -4.46
C LEU A 22 -9.87 2.46 -5.14
N PHE A 23 -9.73 1.34 -4.46
CA PHE A 23 -9.81 0.02 -5.11
C PHE A 23 -10.36 -1.04 -4.15
N GLN A 24 -11.59 -1.53 -4.34
CA GLN A 24 -12.03 -2.79 -3.75
C GLN A 24 -12.00 -3.87 -4.83
N LEU A 25 -11.19 -4.90 -4.60
CA LEU A 25 -11.02 -6.10 -5.42
C LEU A 25 -11.20 -7.27 -4.44
N PRO A 26 -12.22 -8.14 -4.54
CA PRO A 26 -12.98 -8.54 -5.73
C PRO A 26 -14.51 -8.35 -5.60
N GLY A 27 -15.12 -7.69 -6.58
CA GLY A 27 -16.57 -7.64 -6.77
C GLY A 27 -17.06 -8.79 -7.64
N ARG A 28 -18.27 -9.30 -7.37
CA ARG A 28 -18.87 -10.53 -7.94
C ARG A 28 -19.15 -10.49 -9.47
N GLY A 29 -18.58 -9.51 -10.19
CA GLY A 29 -18.74 -9.30 -11.63
C GLY A 29 -17.91 -8.16 -12.26
N ARG A 30 -17.06 -7.43 -11.52
CA ARG A 30 -16.14 -6.40 -12.07
C ARG A 30 -14.83 -6.35 -11.30
N VAL A 31 -13.76 -5.98 -12.01
CA VAL A 31 -12.37 -5.88 -11.55
C VAL A 31 -12.15 -4.73 -10.55
N VAL A 32 -13.12 -3.83 -10.34
CA VAL A 32 -13.04 -2.82 -9.28
C VAL A 32 -14.43 -2.45 -8.84
N GLU A 33 -14.73 -2.62 -7.55
CA GLU A 33 -15.95 -2.14 -6.92
C GLU A 33 -15.59 -0.97 -5.99
N PHE A 34 -16.35 0.12 -6.06
CA PHE A 34 -16.26 1.22 -5.11
C PHE A 34 -17.51 1.17 -4.26
N GLY A 35 -17.36 1.02 -2.96
CA GLY A 35 -18.46 1.24 -2.02
C GLY A 35 -19.25 0.00 -1.57
N SER A 36 -18.62 -1.16 -1.44
CA SER A 36 -19.17 -2.21 -0.58
C SER A 36 -18.48 -2.14 0.79
N MET A 37 -19.22 -1.79 1.85
CA MET A 37 -18.72 -1.85 3.23
C MET A 37 -18.43 -3.29 3.74
N HIS A 38 -18.32 -4.28 2.84
CA HIS A 38 -17.73 -5.57 3.14
C HIS A 38 -16.25 -5.55 2.73
N THR A 39 -15.36 -5.30 3.70
CA THR A 39 -13.93 -5.62 3.55
C THR A 39 -13.78 -7.13 3.42
N SER A 40 -13.85 -7.64 2.19
CA SER A 40 -13.47 -9.02 1.87
C SER A 40 -12.02 -9.22 2.32
N GLY A 41 -11.76 -10.22 3.16
CA GLY A 41 -10.40 -10.54 3.63
C GLY A 41 -9.40 -10.74 2.48
N ILE A 42 -9.89 -11.06 1.27
CA ILE A 42 -9.09 -11.15 0.04
C ILE A 42 -8.55 -9.78 -0.38
N SER A 43 -9.33 -8.70 -0.27
CA SER A 43 -8.88 -7.35 -0.62
C SER A 43 -7.75 -6.88 0.30
N ILE A 44 -7.84 -7.22 1.59
CA ILE A 44 -6.79 -6.94 2.57
C ILE A 44 -5.54 -7.76 2.23
N LEU A 45 -5.71 -9.05 1.93
CA LEU A 45 -4.58 -9.93 1.58
C LEU A 45 -3.85 -9.44 0.32
N VAL A 46 -4.58 -9.05 -0.73
CA VAL A 46 -3.99 -8.51 -1.97
C VAL A 46 -3.29 -7.18 -1.69
N HIS A 47 -3.92 -6.26 -0.96
CA HIS A 47 -3.30 -5.00 -0.57
C HIS A 47 -1.98 -5.22 0.18
N THR A 48 -1.98 -6.10 1.20
CA THR A 48 -0.79 -6.36 2.02
C THR A 48 0.35 -6.95 1.20
N ILE A 49 0.08 -7.86 0.27
CA ILE A 49 1.11 -8.44 -0.61
C ILE A 49 1.71 -7.37 -1.53
N ILE A 50 0.87 -6.56 -2.19
CA ILE A 50 1.32 -5.50 -3.11
C ILE A 50 2.10 -4.43 -2.35
N PHE A 51 1.58 -3.99 -1.20
CA PHE A 51 2.21 -3.00 -0.33
C PHE A 51 3.59 -3.49 0.13
N PHE A 52 3.69 -4.73 0.60
CA PHE A 52 4.95 -5.31 1.05
C PHE A 52 5.97 -5.42 -0.09
N GLY A 53 5.54 -5.87 -1.28
CA GLY A 53 6.40 -5.99 -2.45
C GLY A 53 6.96 -4.64 -2.89
N LEU A 54 6.11 -3.63 -3.05
CA LEU A 54 6.53 -2.29 -3.45
C LEU A 54 7.44 -1.64 -2.41
N LEU A 55 7.07 -1.74 -1.13
CA LEU A 55 7.87 -1.17 -0.05
C LEU A 55 9.27 -1.80 0.00
N THR A 56 9.36 -3.12 -0.15
CA THR A 56 10.65 -3.83 -0.22
C THR A 56 11.49 -3.36 -1.41
N ILE A 57 10.90 -3.18 -2.58
CA ILE A 57 11.60 -2.66 -3.76
C ILE A 57 12.10 -1.23 -3.52
N PHE A 58 11.25 -0.33 -3.01
CA PHE A 58 11.65 1.05 -2.77
C PHE A 58 12.71 1.20 -1.68
N LEU A 59 12.65 0.40 -0.61
CA LEU A 59 13.68 0.45 0.44
C LEU A 59 14.99 -0.22 0.00
N ILE A 60 14.92 -1.42 -0.58
CA ILE A 60 16.11 -2.23 -0.84
C ILE A 60 16.72 -1.93 -2.21
N ALA A 61 15.91 -1.82 -3.27
CA ALA A 61 16.42 -1.63 -4.62
C ALA A 61 16.72 -0.16 -4.95
N VAL A 62 15.92 0.77 -4.42
CA VAL A 62 16.14 2.22 -4.65
C VAL A 62 17.06 2.83 -3.57
N GLY A 63 17.11 2.26 -2.36
CA GLY A 63 18.02 2.72 -1.31
C GLY A 63 17.75 4.16 -0.86
N VAL A 64 16.47 4.54 -0.77
CA VAL A 64 16.08 5.89 -0.36
C VAL A 64 16.30 6.05 1.13
N HIS A 65 17.28 6.87 1.49
CA HIS A 65 17.57 7.27 2.86
C HIS A 65 17.31 8.77 3.01
N ILE A 66 16.48 9.14 3.97
CA ILE A 66 16.16 10.54 4.30
C ILE A 66 16.65 10.79 5.72
N TYR A 67 17.84 11.35 5.86
CA TYR A 67 18.37 11.74 7.15
C TYR A 67 17.84 13.12 7.52
N THR A 68 17.05 13.21 8.60
CA THR A 68 16.69 14.52 9.18
C THR A 68 17.53 14.79 10.42
N GLY A 69 17.96 16.05 10.56
CA GLY A 69 18.85 16.59 11.60
C GLY A 69 18.42 16.23 13.02
#